data_AF-A0A660T063-F1
#
_entry.id   AF-A0A660T063-F1
#
_cell.length_a   1.000
_cell.length_b   1.000
_cell.length_c   1.000
_cell.angle_alpha   90.00
_cell.angle_beta   90.00
_cell.angle_gamma   90.00
#
_symmetry.space_group_name_H-M   'P 1'
#
loop_
_entity.id
_entity.type
_entity.pdbx_description
1 polymer ?
#
loop_
_entity_poly.entity_id
_entity_poly.type
_entity_poly.pdbx_seq_one_letter_code
_entity_poly.pdbx_strand_id
1 'polypeptide(L)' 'MRSLGVPEGEMKGTFNMGIGFALIVSERVAQAVSDVLDESGEKSWIIGRIHKGQGGVCYV' A
#
# COMPACT_ATOMS: atom_id res chain seq x y z
N MET A 1 -14.83 -3.68 -12.88
CA MET A 1 -15.16 -4.25 -11.54
C MET A 1 -16.05 -3.32 -10.73
N ARG A 2 -15.67 -2.07 -10.45
CA ARG A 2 -16.64 -1.06 -9.97
C ARG A 2 -17.84 -0.91 -10.94
N SER A 3 -17.55 -0.87 -12.24
CA SER A 3 -18.57 -0.88 -13.30
C SER A 3 -19.38 -2.19 -13.42
N LEU A 4 -18.96 -3.24 -12.71
CA LEU A 4 -19.66 -4.53 -12.63
C LEU A 4 -20.44 -4.67 -11.30
N GLY A 5 -20.52 -3.61 -10.50
CA GLY A 5 -21.32 -3.57 -9.28
C GLY A 5 -20.68 -4.11 -8.00
N VAL A 6 -19.37 -4.41 -8.01
CA VAL A 6 -18.68 -4.90 -6.79
C VAL A 6 -18.50 -3.75 -5.79
N PRO A 7 -18.96 -3.88 -4.53
CA PRO A 7 -18.72 -2.89 -3.49
C PRO A 7 -17.23 -2.65 -3.24
N GLU A 8 -16.85 -1.41 -2.97
CA GLU A 8 -15.43 -1.06 -2.79
C GLU A 8 -14.75 -1.80 -1.62
N GLY A 9 -15.49 -2.02 -0.52
CA GLY A 9 -14.96 -2.79 0.62
C GLY A 9 -14.57 -4.22 0.23
N GLU A 10 -15.39 -4.89 -0.60
CA GLU A 10 -15.07 -6.22 -1.12
C GLU A 10 -13.88 -6.18 -2.08
N MET A 11 -13.75 -5.11 -2.88
CA MET A 11 -12.59 -4.93 -3.76
C MET A 11 -11.29 -4.84 -2.96
N LYS A 12 -11.25 -4.01 -1.90
CA LYS A 12 -10.08 -3.84 -1.02
C LYS A 12 -9.72 -5.13 -0.26
N GLY A 13 -10.70 -5.99 0.03
CA GLY A 13 -10.48 -7.28 0.72
C GLY A 13 -10.03 -8.42 -0.19
N THR A 14 -10.23 -8.30 -1.50
CA THR A 14 -10.02 -9.41 -2.46
C THR A 14 -8.90 -9.14 -3.45
N PHE A 15 -8.74 -7.89 -3.89
CA PHE A 15 -7.76 -7.49 -4.88
C PHE A 15 -6.65 -6.66 -4.24
N ASN A 16 -5.46 -6.74 -4.83
CA ASN A 16 -4.30 -5.99 -4.38
C ASN A 16 -4.40 -4.46 -4.65
N MET A 17 -5.42 -4.01 -5.39
CA MET A 17 -5.66 -2.61 -5.74
C MET A 17 -4.45 -1.90 -6.36
N GLY A 18 -3.62 -2.64 -7.11
CA GLY A 18 -2.43 -2.10 -7.77
C GLY A 18 -1.15 -2.15 -6.92
N ILE A 19 -1.20 -2.71 -5.70
CA ILE A 19 -0.06 -2.85 -4.80
C ILE A 19 0.36 -4.32 -4.74
N GLY A 20 1.35 -4.71 -5.54
CA GLY A 20 1.84 -6.09 -5.59
C GLY A 20 2.70 -6.48 -4.37
N PHE A 21 3.36 -5.49 -3.76
CA PHE A 21 4.29 -5.71 -2.66
C PHE A 21 4.31 -4.50 -1.71
N ALA A 22 4.49 -4.75 -0.41
CA ALA A 22 4.57 -3.70 0.61
C ALA A 22 5.85 -3.85 1.44
N LEU A 23 6.62 -2.76 1.51
CA LEU A 23 7.82 -2.66 2.34
C LEU A 23 7.52 -1.81 3.58
N ILE A 24 7.88 -2.32 4.76
CA ILE A 24 7.80 -1.59 6.01
C ILE A 24 9.20 -1.16 6.38
N VAL A 25 9.45 0.15 6.34
CA VAL A 25 10.76 0.75 6.62
C VAL A 25 10.62 1.89 7.63
N SER A 26 11.74 2.33 8.19
CA SER A 26 11.73 3.54 9.02
C SER A 26 11.38 4.76 8.17
N GLU A 27 10.61 5.69 8.74
CA GLU A 27 10.19 6.93 8.04
C GLU A 27 11.40 7.74 7.52
N ARG A 28 12.51 7.70 8.25
CA ARG A 28 13.75 8.41 7.89
C ARG A 28 14.40 7.93 6.60
N VAL A 29 14.12 6.69 6.17
CA VAL A 29 14.71 6.10 4.96
C VAL A 29 13.68 5.85 3.86
N ALA A 30 12.40 6.18 4.09
CA ALA A 30 11.32 5.87 3.15
C ALA A 30 11.56 6.46 1.75
N GLN A 31 12.02 7.71 1.68
CA GLN A 31 12.33 8.35 0.39
C GLN A 31 13.53 7.69 -0.29
N ALA A 32 14.63 7.48 0.44
CA ALA A 32 15.83 6.85 -0.12
C ALA A 32 15.55 5.44 -0.68
N VAL A 33 14.67 4.68 -0.01
CA VAL A 33 14.22 3.36 -0.51
C VAL A 33 13.40 3.52 -1.79
N SER A 34 12.51 4.51 -1.85
CA SER A 34 11.73 4.83 -3.06
C SER A 34 12.64 5.17 -4.24
N ASP A 35 13.68 5.96 -4.00
CA ASP A 35 14.63 6.40 -5.03
C ASP A 35 15.43 5.20 -5.58
N VAL A 36 15.91 4.31 -4.71
CA VAL A 36 16.59 3.07 -5.12
C VAL A 36 15.68 2.16 -5.95
N LEU A 37 14.39 2.07 -5.60
CA LEU A 37 13.42 1.31 -6.39
C LEU A 37 13.21 1.93 -7.77
N ASP A 38 13.07 3.24 -7.85
CA ASP A 38 12.92 3.95 -9.14
C ASP A 38 14.15 3.78 -10.02
N GLU A 39 15.36 3.90 -9.46
CA GLU A 39 16.63 3.61 -10.15
C GLU A 39 16.71 2.16 -10.66
N SER A 40 16.07 1.21 -9.97
CA SER A 40 15.98 -0.19 -10.41
C SER A 40 14.88 -0.45 -11.44
N GLY A 41 14.09 0.57 -11.80
CA GLY A 41 12.98 0.48 -12.75
C GLY A 41 11.64 0.09 -12.12
N GLU A 42 11.56 0.05 -10.79
CA GLU A 42 10.35 -0.31 -10.04
C GLU A 42 9.63 0.95 -9.53
N LYS A 43 8.32 1.04 -9.79
CA LYS A 43 7.51 2.15 -9.28
C LYS A 43 7.10 1.88 -7.83
N SER A 44 7.27 2.87 -6.97
CA SER A 44 6.89 2.78 -5.56
C SER A 44 6.16 4.03 -5.07
N TRP A 45 5.38 3.85 -4.00
CA TRP A 45 4.59 4.92 -3.38
C TRP A 45 4.59 4.74 -1.86
N ILE A 46 4.61 5.85 -1.12
CA ILE A 46 4.34 5.84 0.32
C ILE A 46 2.81 5.73 0.49
N ILE A 47 2.35 4.52 0.79
CA ILE A 47 0.91 4.18 0.87
C ILE A 47 0.32 4.28 2.28
N GLY A 48 1.14 4.54 3.31
CA GLY A 48 0.66 4.64 4.68
C GLY A 48 1.77 4.72 5.73
N ARG A 49 1.38 4.57 7.00
CA ARG A 49 2.27 4.60 8.17
C ARG A 49 1.72 3.69 9.27
N ILE A 50 2.61 3.15 10.11
CA ILE A 50 2.23 2.31 11.24
C ILE A 50 1.96 3.20 12.46
N HIS A 51 0.83 2.94 13.13
CA HIS A 51 0.47 3.54 14.41
C HIS A 51 0.27 2.43 15.46
N LYS A 52 0.47 2.76 16.74
CA LYS A 52 0.08 1.86 17.83
C LYS A 52 -1.44 1.65 17.78
N GLY A 53 -1.89 0.41 17.89
CA GLY A 53 -3.29 0.02 17.86
C GLY A 53 -3.50 -1.37 18.44
N GLN A 54 -4.74 -1.84 18.47
CA GLN A 54 -5.10 -3.14 19.07
C GLN A 54 -4.95 -4.33 18.10
N GLY A 55 -4.34 -4.13 16.94
CA GLY A 55 -4.22 -5.13 15.88
C GLY A 55 -5.52 -5.26 15.07
N GLY A 56 -5.49 -4.84 13.81
CA GLY A 56 -6.65 -4.87 12.92
C GLY A 56 -6.48 -3.91 11.74
N VAL A 57 -7.22 -4.15 10.66
CA VAL A 57 -7.28 -3.25 9.49
C VAL A 57 -8.54 -2.40 9.62
N CYS A 58 -8.39 -1.08 9.76
CA CYS A 58 -9.51 -0.15 9.64
C CYS A 58 -9.64 0.31 8.19
N TYR A 59 -10.74 -0.06 7.54
CA TYR A 59 -11.11 0.49 6.25
C TYR A 59 -11.71 1.89 6.48
N VAL A 60 -11.02 2.94 6.04
CA VAL A 60 -11.57 4.30 5.90
C VAL A 60 -12.19 4.50 4.52
#